data_AF-A0A969GPF5-F1
#
_entry.id   AF-A0A969GPF5-F1
#
_cell.length_a   1.000
_cell.length_b   1.000
_cell.length_c   1.000
_cell.angle_alpha   90.00
_cell.angle_beta   90.00
_cell.angle_gamma   90.00
#
_symmetry.space_group_name_H-M   'P 1'
#
loop_
_entity.id
_entity.type
_entity.pdbx_description
1 polymer ?
#
loop_
_entity_poly.entity_id
_entity_poly.type
_entity_poly.pdbx_seq_one_letter_code
_entity_poly.pdbx_strand_id
1 'polypeptide(L)'
;MTLKRGLAFSSTLSKWFMADAENGGAAKYPVTIMQYSSYFPTLAPARFYHLNNAFPVKWTGPTLDVDSTSVAMESLELAFDDLAIETVLATEGLAIAQMAAGFVGRAIIGHAVE
;
A
#
# COMPACT_ATOMS: atom_id res chain seq x y z
N MET A 1 8.63 -9.33 3.56
CA MET A 1 7.66 -8.43 4.23
C MET A 1 6.29 -9.09 4.20
N THR A 2 5.45 -8.95 5.23
CA THR A 2 4.10 -9.55 5.24
C THR A 2 3.05 -8.49 5.51
N LEU A 3 2.05 -8.40 4.64
CA LEU A 3 0.90 -7.50 4.76
C LEU A 3 -0.34 -8.33 5.08
N LYS A 4 -1.10 -7.92 6.10
CA LYS A 4 -2.38 -8.54 6.47
C LYS A 4 -3.48 -7.50 6.36
N ARG A 5 -4.61 -7.87 5.76
CA ARG A 5 -5.79 -7.01 5.68
C ARG A 5 -7.07 -7.82 5.82
N GLY A 6 -8.14 -7.15 6.22
CA GLY A 6 -9.48 -7.71 6.11
C GLY A 6 -9.83 -7.97 4.66
N LEU A 7 -10.63 -9.02 4.43
CA LEU A 7 -11.22 -9.30 3.14
C LEU A 7 -12.05 -8.07 2.70
N ALA A 8 -11.77 -7.57 1.51
CA ALA A 8 -12.51 -6.45 0.93
C ALA A 8 -12.94 -6.81 -0.49
N PHE A 9 -13.86 -6.05 -1.07
CA PHE A 9 -14.35 -6.28 -2.43
C PHE A 9 -13.27 -6.17 -3.51
N SER A 10 -12.14 -5.53 -3.22
CA SER A 10 -11.00 -5.47 -4.13
C SER A 10 -10.23 -6.80 -4.16
N SER A 11 -10.14 -7.38 -5.35
CA SER A 11 -9.33 -8.56 -5.68
C SER A 11 -7.92 -8.21 -6.19
N THR A 12 -7.47 -6.96 -6.01
CA THR A 12 -6.23 -6.48 -6.62
C THR A 12 -5.00 -7.24 -6.11
N LEU A 13 -4.91 -7.53 -4.81
CA LEU A 13 -3.77 -8.24 -4.25
C LEU A 13 -3.70 -9.72 -4.67
N SER A 14 -4.85 -10.40 -4.73
CA SER A 14 -4.90 -11.79 -5.20
C SER A 14 -4.61 -11.89 -6.69
N LYS A 15 -5.13 -10.96 -7.50
CA LYS A 15 -4.80 -10.85 -8.93
C LYS A 15 -3.32 -10.57 -9.16
N TRP A 16 -2.71 -9.70 -8.35
CA TRP A 16 -1.28 -9.43 -8.44
C TRP A 16 -0.46 -10.71 -8.19
N PHE A 17 -0.83 -11.51 -7.19
CA PHE A 17 -0.19 -12.81 -6.97
C PHE A 17 -0.42 -13.78 -8.13
N MET A 18 -1.64 -13.86 -8.66
CA MET A 18 -1.98 -14.76 -9.77
C MET A 18 -1.34 -14.36 -11.10
N ALA A 19 -1.04 -13.08 -11.31
CA ALA A 19 -0.41 -12.60 -12.54
C ALA A 19 0.97 -13.23 -12.81
N ASP A 20 1.67 -13.72 -11.78
CA ASP A 20 2.93 -14.48 -11.93
C ASP A 20 2.70 -15.79 -12.71
N ALA A 21 1.67 -16.54 -12.32
CA ALA A 21 1.32 -17.82 -12.95
C ALA A 21 0.87 -17.65 -14.41
N GLU A 22 0.24 -16.52 -14.75
CA GLU A 22 -0.27 -16.25 -16.10
C GLU A 22 0.81 -15.72 -17.05
N ASN A 23 1.81 -14.97 -16.56
CA ASN A 23 2.78 -14.27 -17.40
C ASN A 23 4.19 -14.88 -17.40
N GLY A 24 4.39 -16.00 -16.71
CA GLY A 24 5.68 -16.70 -16.67
C GLY A 24 6.75 -15.99 -15.84
N GLY A 25 6.35 -15.14 -14.90
CA GLY A 25 7.26 -14.42 -14.01
C GLY A 25 6.57 -13.35 -13.17
N ALA A 26 7.11 -13.09 -11.97
CA ALA A 26 6.41 -12.34 -10.96
C ALA A 26 6.38 -10.86 -11.33
N ALA A 27 5.18 -10.29 -11.47
CA ALA A 27 5.02 -8.86 -11.72
C ALA A 27 5.61 -8.07 -10.54
N LYS A 28 6.71 -7.34 -10.79
CA LYS A 28 7.40 -6.55 -9.76
C LYS A 28 6.91 -5.11 -9.77
N TYR A 29 6.59 -4.59 -8.59
CA TYR A 29 6.19 -3.19 -8.41
C TYR A 29 6.97 -2.54 -7.25
N PRO A 30 7.27 -1.23 -7.34
CA PRO A 30 7.72 -0.48 -6.18
C PRO A 30 6.58 -0.37 -5.16
N VAL A 31 6.85 -0.68 -3.89
CA VAL A 31 5.87 -0.56 -2.80
C VAL A 31 6.39 0.43 -1.77
N THR A 32 5.57 1.41 -1.41
CA THR A 32 5.92 2.39 -0.37
C THR A 32 4.97 2.24 0.81
N ILE A 33 5.54 2.05 2.00
CA ILE A 33 4.80 2.05 3.27
C ILE A 33 5.09 3.37 3.96
N MET A 34 4.03 4.13 4.24
CA MET A 34 4.12 5.42 4.90
C MET A 34 3.72 5.28 6.37
N GLN A 35 4.62 5.66 7.27
CA GLN A 35 4.33 5.76 8.68
C GLN A 35 4.00 7.20 9.03
N TYR A 36 2.79 7.42 9.51
CA TYR A 36 2.34 8.71 10.03
C TYR A 36 2.68 8.85 11.52
N SER A 37 2.89 10.08 11.97
CA SER A 37 3.10 10.40 13.39
C SER A 37 2.04 11.36 13.90
N SER A 38 1.52 11.08 15.10
CA SER A 38 0.62 11.98 15.83
C SER A 38 1.36 13.11 16.56
N TYR A 39 2.70 13.10 16.56
CA TYR A 39 3.50 14.19 17.13
C TYR A 39 3.31 15.51 16.36
N PHE A 40 2.97 15.42 15.08
CA PHE A 40 2.72 16.59 14.25
C PHE A 40 1.27 17.06 14.39
N PRO A 41 1.02 18.39 14.40
CA PRO A 41 -0.33 18.94 14.54
C PRO A 41 -1.26 18.57 13.37
N THR A 42 -0.69 18.15 12.25
CA THR A 42 -1.40 17.56 11.10
C THR A 42 -0.91 16.14 10.90
N LEU A 43 -1.76 15.25 10.36
CA LEU A 43 -1.38 13.89 9.99
C LEU A 43 -0.29 13.93 8.90
N ALA A 44 0.97 13.93 9.33
CA ALA A 44 2.12 14.05 8.45
C ALA A 44 2.94 12.75 8.46
N PRO A 45 3.46 12.32 7.29
CA PRO A 45 4.32 11.16 7.22
C PRO A 45 5.65 11.48 7.90
N ALA A 46 6.08 10.60 8.80
CA ALA A 46 7.34 10.69 9.51
C ALA A 46 8.43 9.81 8.89
N ARG A 47 8.02 8.68 8.31
CA ARG A 47 8.93 7.72 7.65
C ARG A 47 8.29 7.08 6.44
N PHE A 48 9.12 6.79 5.46
CA PHE A 48 8.78 6.01 4.28
C PHE A 48 9.68 4.78 4.20
N TYR A 49 9.09 3.63 3.92
CA TYR A 49 9.79 2.40 3.63
C TYR A 49 9.51 2.04 2.18
N HIS A 50 10.51 2.13 1.32
CA HIS A 50 10.43 1.84 -0.10
C HIS A 50 11.00 0.45 -0.36
N LEU A 51 10.13 -0.47 -0.79
CA LEU A 51 10.50 -1.80 -1.25
C LEU A 51 10.67 -1.73 -2.77
N ASN A 52 11.92 -1.83 -3.22
CA ASN A 52 12.25 -1.81 -4.63
C ASN A 52 12.00 -3.18 -5.26
N ASN A 53 11.36 -3.19 -6.43
CA ASN A 53 11.07 -4.41 -7.17
C ASN A 53 10.35 -5.47 -6.32
N ALA A 54 9.37 -5.06 -5.52
CA ALA A 54 8.64 -5.98 -4.67
C ALA A 54 7.71 -6.86 -5.50
N PHE A 55 7.58 -8.13 -5.12
CA PHE A 55 6.65 -9.07 -5.74
C PHE A 55 6.14 -10.07 -4.72
N PRO A 56 4.90 -10.59 -4.90
CA PRO A 56 4.30 -11.51 -3.97
C PRO A 56 4.90 -12.90 -4.16
N VAL A 57 5.28 -13.53 -3.05
CA VAL A 57 5.81 -14.91 -3.02
C VAL A 57 4.81 -15.90 -2.43
N LYS A 58 3.81 -15.40 -1.70
CA LYS A 58 2.75 -16.21 -1.12
C LYS A 58 1.52 -15.38 -0.83
N TRP A 59 0.35 -15.94 -1.12
CA TRP A 59 -0.95 -15.41 -0.72
C TRP A 59 -1.71 -16.46 0.09
N THR A 60 -2.23 -16.06 1.24
CA THR A 60 -3.12 -16.87 2.07
C THR A 60 -4.48 -16.18 2.12
N GLY A 61 -5.49 -16.84 1.58
CA GLY A 61 -6.87 -16.38 1.64
C GLY A 61 -7.48 -16.46 3.05
N PRO A 62 -8.70 -15.93 3.23
CA PRO A 62 -9.39 -15.99 4.51
C PRO A 62 -9.78 -17.42 4.87
N THR A 63 -9.65 -17.76 6.15
CA THR A 63 -10.30 -18.96 6.69
C THR A 63 -11.81 -18.74 6.67
N LEU A 64 -12.52 -19.65 6.00
CA LEU A 64 -13.98 -19.64 5.95
C LEU A 64 -14.50 -20.67 6.95
N ASP A 65 -14.94 -20.17 8.10
CA ASP A 65 -15.51 -20.97 9.18
C ASP A 65 -16.87 -20.35 9.57
N VAL A 66 -17.92 -21.17 9.46
CA VAL A 66 -19.32 -20.80 9.75
C VAL A 66 -19.54 -20.50 11.23
N ASP A 67 -18.77 -21.14 12.11
CA ASP A 67 -18.94 -21.04 13.56
C ASP A 67 -18.08 -19.91 14.17
N SER A 68 -17.24 -19.25 13.37
CA SER A 68 -16.36 -18.17 13.84
C SER A 68 -17.02 -16.79 13.72
N THR A 69 -16.85 -15.95 14.74
CA THR A 69 -17.20 -14.52 14.72
C THR A 69 -16.03 -13.63 14.30
N SER A 70 -14.96 -14.23 13.76
CA SER A 70 -13.72 -13.53 13.43
C SER A 70 -13.82 -12.78 12.10
N VAL A 71 -13.08 -11.67 11.98
CA VAL A 71 -12.98 -10.95 10.71
C VAL A 71 -12.17 -11.80 9.74
N ALA A 72 -12.71 -12.04 8.54
CA ALA A 72 -12.00 -12.70 7.45
C ALA A 72 -10.77 -11.88 7.06
N MET A 73 -9.57 -12.48 7.20
CA MET A 73 -8.29 -11.82 6.94
C MET A 73 -7.56 -12.53 5.80
N GLU A 74 -6.98 -11.76 4.89
CA GLU A 74 -6.00 -12.27 3.93
C GLU A 74 -4.59 -11.80 4.29
N SER A 75 -3.59 -12.59 3.88
CA SER A 75 -2.18 -12.31 4.09
C SER A 75 -1.41 -12.42 2.78
N LEU A 76 -0.60 -11.41 2.48
CA LEU A 76 0.29 -11.38 1.33
C LEU A 76 1.74 -11.25 1.80
N GLU A 77 2.58 -12.20 1.42
CA GLU A 77 4.02 -12.16 1.68
C GLU A 77 4.74 -11.65 0.43
N LEU A 78 5.58 -10.63 0.60
CA LEU A 78 6.34 -9.98 -0.44
C LEU A 78 7.84 -10.25 -0.26
N ALA A 79 8.50 -10.62 -1.35
CA ALA A 79 9.94 -10.47 -1.52
C ALA A 79 10.22 -9.15 -2.23
N PHE A 80 11.43 -8.61 -2.05
CA PHE A 80 11.89 -7.38 -2.67
C PHE A 80 13.41 -7.43 -2.79
N ASP A 81 13.94 -6.67 -3.75
CA ASP A 81 15.38 -6.69 -4.03
C ASP A 81 16.14 -5.83 -2.99
N ASP A 82 15.56 -4.68 -2.61
CA ASP A 82 16.18 -3.73 -1.69
C ASP A 82 15.13 -2.95 -0.87
N LEU A 83 15.55 -2.44 0.30
CA LEU A 83 14.75 -1.62 1.20
C LEU A 83 15.46 -0.28 1.44
N ALA A 84 14.86 0.80 0.93
CA ALA A 84 15.28 2.16 1.28
C ALA A 84 14.35 2.74 2.36
N ILE A 85 14.95 3.38 3.36
CA ILE A 85 14.22 4.01 4.47
C ILE A 85 14.52 5.51 4.44
N GLU A 86 13.47 6.31 4.27
CA GLU A 86 13.54 7.75 4.34
C GLU A 86 12.87 8.22 5.63
N THR A 87 13.57 9.04 6.41
CA THR A 87 13.01 9.70 7.59
C THR A 87 12.85 11.18 7.30
N VAL A 88 11.67 11.69 7.56
CA VAL A 88 11.33 13.09 7.29
C VAL A 88 11.39 13.87 8.59
N LEU A 89 12.06 15.03 8.55
CA LEU A 89 12.08 15.93 9.70
C LEU A 89 10.72 16.63 9.85
N ALA A 90 10.40 17.04 11.08
CA ALA A 90 9.10 17.63 11.44
C ALA A 90 8.61 18.74 10.49
N THR A 91 9.53 19.61 10.09
CA THR A 91 9.27 20.75 9.20
C THR A 91 8.99 20.33 7.76
N GLU A 92 9.62 19.25 7.29
CA GLU A 92 9.46 18.73 5.93
C GLU A 92 8.18 17.88 5.83
N GLY A 93 7.83 17.16 6.90
CA GLY A 93 6.61 16.34 6.97
C GLY A 93 5.34 17.18 6.81
N LEU A 94 5.34 18.40 7.37
CA LEU A 94 4.23 19.34 7.20
C LEU A 94 4.09 19.79 5.74
N ALA A 95 5.20 20.08 5.06
CA ALA A 95 5.19 20.47 3.65
C ALA A 95 4.70 19.32 2.74
N ILE A 96 5.13 18.08 3.00
CA ILE A 96 4.69 16.90 2.25
C ILE A 96 3.19 16.64 2.48
N ALA A 97 2.69 16.74 3.72
CA ALA A 97 1.28 16.58 4.02
C ALA A 97 0.40 17.61 3.28
N GLN A 98 0.85 18.86 3.21
CA GLN A 98 0.17 19.92 2.45
C GLN A 98 0.19 19.68 0.94
N MET A 99 1.31 19.19 0.39
CA MET A 99 1.38 18.82 -1.04
C MET A 99 0.48 17.62 -1.39
N ALA A 100 0.43 16.59 -0.54
CA ALA A 100 -0.44 15.43 -0.73
C ALA A 100 -1.93 15.83 -0.66
N ALA A 101 -2.31 16.69 0.28
CA ALA A 101 -3.67 17.24 0.36
C ALA A 101 -4.03 18.11 -0.87
N GLY A 102 -3.06 18.85 -1.41
CA GLY A 102 -3.25 19.67 -2.62
C GLY A 102 -3.42 18.86 -3.91
N PHE A 103 -2.83 17.66 -4.02
CA PHE A 103 -2.96 16.81 -5.20
C PHE A 103 -4.38 16.21 -5.33
N VAL A 104 -5.06 15.94 -4.22
CA VAL A 104 -6.47 15.51 -4.21
C VAL A 104 -7.41 16.63 -4.68
N GLY A 105 -7.01 17.90 -4.53
CA GLY A 105 -7.81 19.07 -4.94
C GLY A 105 -7.75 19.43 -6.43
N ARG A 106 -6.79 18.92 -7.22
CA ARG A 106 -6.64 19.25 -8.65
C ARG A 106 -7.17 18.19 -9.63
N ALA A 107 -7.63 17.05 -9.13
CA ALA A 107 -8.17 15.97 -9.98
C ALA A 107 -9.66 16.14 -10.36
N ILE A 108 -10.34 17.22 -9.94
CA ILE A 108 -11.74 17.52 -10.33
C ILE A 108 -11.87 18.92 -10.96
N ILE A 109 -10.94 19.33 -11.83
CA ILE A 109 -11.21 20.42 -12.79
C ILE A 109 -10.48 20.08 -14.10
N GLY A 110 -11.04 19.12 -14.84
CA GLY A 110 -10.58 18.76 -16.17
C GLY A 110 -11.72 18.12 -16.96
N HIS A 111 -12.21 18.85 -17.96
CA HIS A 111 -13.17 18.50 -19.00
C HIS A 111 -14.69 18.44 -18.68
N ALA A 112 -15.38 19.53 -19.04
CA ALA A 112 -16.50 19.54 -19.98
C ALA A 112 -16.61 20.97 -20.56
N VAL A 113 -16.07 21.23 -21.75
CA VAL A 113 -16.70 21.30 -23.09
C VAL A 113 -16.80 22.77 -23.53
N GLU A 114 -16.54 22.99 -24.82
CA GLU A 114 -16.59 24.25 -25.59
C GLU A 114 -17.73 25.22 -25.24
#